data_AF-A0A2E4MBV8-F1
#
_entry.id   AF-A0A2E4MBV8-F1
#
_cell.length_a   1.000
_cell.length_b   1.000
_cell.length_c   1.000
_cell.angle_alpha   90.00
_cell.angle_beta   90.00
_cell.angle_gamma   90.00
#
_symmetry.space_group_name_H-M   'P 1'
#
loop_
_entity.id
_entity.type
_entity.pdbx_description
1 polymer ?
#
loop_
_entity_poly.entity_id
_entity_poly.type
_entity_poly.pdbx_seq_one_letter_code
_entity_poly.pdbx_strand_id
1 'polypeptide(L)'
;MTGSGKSLLGVYFSYHAHRSLGAKVYSMNNVLKFGHPLDLNDLLKLSQELNDTILFLDEFQTLGSDSLRSMSSMNFIMQQLLMQIRKRNIVIIANTQNYYRTISARVQYQVNWVIDCKYASEHDIIYFTATHTGSNEIPEGFQKKGRLYKASRYWKHYESFVVQDPYAQFNVTSETIRQTQEQEVKDKVYQILDHLVKQGYAEMYFTDIASVVKENNINVTDHKLGRWLKDKVGNPKRTRQGVSYNIDPHSDDFD
;
A
#
# COMPACT_ATOMS: atom_id res chain seq x y z
N MET A 1 -18.87 22.68 14.61
CA MET A 1 -18.79 21.46 13.76
C MET A 1 -19.32 20.28 14.56
N THR A 2 -20.50 19.78 14.20
CA THR A 2 -21.20 18.67 14.85
C THR A 2 -20.79 17.33 14.20
N GLY A 3 -19.57 16.88 14.52
CA GLY A 3 -19.10 15.53 14.17
C GLY A 3 -19.39 14.54 15.30
N SER A 4 -19.61 13.25 14.99
CA SER A 4 -19.85 12.20 15.99
C SER A 4 -18.62 11.82 16.83
N GLY A 5 -17.44 12.39 16.50
CA GLY A 5 -16.18 12.14 17.21
C GLY A 5 -15.38 10.93 16.72
N LYS A 6 -15.76 10.32 15.60
CA LYS A 6 -15.10 9.10 15.07
C LYS A 6 -13.60 9.29 14.83
N SER A 7 -13.23 10.33 14.09
CA SER A 7 -11.82 10.62 13.79
C SER A 7 -11.01 10.86 15.07
N LEU A 8 -11.53 11.64 16.02
CA LEU A 8 -10.89 11.85 17.32
C LEU A 8 -10.73 10.56 18.13
N LEU A 9 -11.73 9.68 18.12
CA LEU A 9 -11.67 8.41 18.83
C LEU A 9 -10.62 7.47 18.20
N GLY A 10 -10.55 7.42 16.87
CA GLY A 10 -9.53 6.65 16.16
C GLY A 10 -8.12 7.20 16.38
N VAL A 11 -7.95 8.53 16.39
CA VAL A 11 -6.70 9.21 16.76
C VAL A 11 -6.30 8.85 18.19
N TYR A 12 -7.25 8.84 19.13
CA TYR A 12 -7.00 8.44 20.51
C TYR A 12 -6.44 7.01 20.60
N PHE A 13 -7.10 6.04 19.98
CA PHE A 13 -6.63 4.65 20.02
C PHE A 13 -5.24 4.51 19.40
N SER A 14 -5.02 5.14 18.25
CA SER A 14 -3.74 5.11 17.55
C SER A 14 -2.63 5.76 18.38
N TYR A 15 -2.91 6.93 18.96
CA TYR A 15 -1.96 7.67 19.79
C TYR A 15 -1.63 6.91 21.08
N HIS A 16 -2.64 6.34 21.73
CA HIS A 16 -2.45 5.53 22.93
C HIS A 16 -1.59 4.30 22.64
N ALA A 17 -1.86 3.58 21.55
CA ALA A 17 -1.05 2.44 21.17
C ALA A 17 0.39 2.85 20.84
N HIS A 18 0.59 3.95 20.11
CA HIS A 18 1.92 4.46 19.81
C HIS A 18 2.70 4.84 21.06
N ARG A 19 2.10 5.64 21.96
CA ARG A 19 2.79 6.20 23.12
C ARG A 19 2.92 5.24 24.29
N SER A 20 1.87 4.49 24.59
CA SER A 20 1.83 3.62 25.77
C SER A 20 2.39 2.24 25.47
N LEU A 21 2.19 1.72 24.24
CA LEU A 21 2.58 0.36 23.87
C LEU A 21 3.80 0.33 22.93
N GLY A 22 4.30 1.49 22.49
CA GLY A 22 5.41 1.57 21.54
C GLY A 22 5.07 1.05 20.14
N ALA A 23 3.78 0.94 19.82
CA ALA A 23 3.35 0.39 18.53
C ALA A 23 3.78 1.29 17.37
N LYS A 24 4.19 0.66 16.27
CA LYS A 24 4.41 1.36 15.00
C LYS A 24 3.05 1.70 14.40
N VAL A 25 2.77 3.00 14.28
CA VAL A 25 1.54 3.50 13.68
C VAL A 25 1.86 4.11 12.33
N TYR A 26 1.10 3.72 11.31
CA TYR A 26 1.15 4.27 9.99
C TYR A 26 -0.18 4.93 9.65
N SER A 27 -0.16 6.05 8.92
CA SER A 27 -1.37 6.70 8.43
C SER A 27 -1.22 7.12 6.97
N MET A 28 -2.26 6.88 6.17
CA MET A 28 -2.31 7.43 4.81
C MET A 28 -2.51 8.94 4.86
N ASN A 29 -1.99 9.65 3.84
CA ASN A 29 -2.19 11.09 3.62
C ASN A 29 -1.78 12.00 4.80
N ASN A 30 -0.85 11.55 5.65
CA ASN A 30 -0.34 12.32 6.79
C ASN A 30 -1.42 12.87 7.73
N VAL A 31 -2.51 12.12 7.89
CA VAL A 31 -3.65 12.55 8.72
C VAL A 31 -3.29 12.59 10.21
N LEU A 32 -2.26 11.85 10.63
CA LEU A 32 -1.72 11.87 11.99
C LEU A 32 -0.40 12.67 12.06
N LYS A 33 -0.26 13.50 13.08
CA LYS A 33 0.97 14.25 13.40
C LYS A 33 2.01 13.42 14.16
N PHE A 34 1.90 12.10 14.12
CA PHE A 34 2.77 11.15 14.79
C PHE A 34 2.76 9.82 14.03
N GLY A 35 3.71 8.94 14.35
CA GLY A 35 3.91 7.71 13.60
C GLY A 35 4.59 7.98 12.27
N HIS A 36 4.36 7.08 11.31
CA HIS A 36 4.98 7.11 10.00
C HIS A 36 3.95 7.38 8.89
N PRO A 37 4.32 8.12 7.84
CA PRO A 37 3.50 8.22 6.64
C PRO A 37 3.38 6.84 5.98
N LEU A 38 2.22 6.54 5.40
CA LEU A 38 2.01 5.34 4.58
C LEU A 38 1.78 5.75 3.13
N ASP A 39 2.65 5.33 2.22
CA ASP A 39 2.39 5.45 0.80
C ASP A 39 1.53 4.28 0.30
N LEU A 40 0.73 4.52 -0.74
CA LEU A 40 -0.06 3.49 -1.43
C LEU A 40 0.85 2.37 -1.97
N ASN A 41 2.05 2.74 -2.42
CA ASN A 41 3.04 1.77 -2.92
C ASN A 41 3.53 0.82 -1.82
N ASP A 42 3.61 1.27 -0.57
CA ASP A 42 4.00 0.42 0.56
C ASP A 42 2.90 -0.59 0.88
N LEU A 43 1.63 -0.17 0.77
CA LEU A 43 0.47 -1.07 0.86
C LEU A 43 0.45 -2.11 -0.26
N LEU A 44 0.85 -1.74 -1.48
CA LEU A 44 0.96 -2.64 -2.62
C LEU A 44 2.07 -3.68 -2.45
N LYS A 45 3.24 -3.21 -2.00
CA LYS A 45 4.42 -4.06 -1.83
C LYS A 45 4.32 -4.95 -0.59
N LEU A 46 3.42 -4.63 0.34
CA LEU A 46 3.26 -5.32 1.62
C LEU A 46 4.64 -5.56 2.25
N SER A 47 5.44 -4.51 2.37
CA SER A 47 6.81 -4.59 2.85
C SER A 47 6.86 -5.26 4.24
N GLN A 48 7.98 -5.89 4.58
CA GLN A 48 8.14 -6.52 5.90
C GLN A 48 8.03 -5.50 7.05
N GLU A 49 8.25 -4.21 6.76
CA GLU A 49 8.15 -3.12 7.73
C GLU A 49 6.73 -2.90 8.26
N LEU A 50 5.72 -3.39 7.52
CA LEU A 50 4.31 -3.34 7.93
C LEU A 50 3.93 -4.46 8.90
N ASN A 51 4.81 -5.40 9.23
CA ASN A 51 4.53 -6.43 10.22
C ASN A 51 4.52 -5.84 11.65
N ASP A 52 3.58 -6.31 12.48
CA ASP A 52 3.38 -5.85 13.86
C ASP A 52 3.07 -4.35 13.96
N THR A 53 2.17 -3.87 13.09
CA THR A 53 1.84 -2.43 12.95
C THR A 53 0.37 -2.13 13.13
N ILE A 54 0.08 -0.85 13.36
CA ILE A 54 -1.27 -0.29 13.35
C ILE A 54 -1.41 0.63 12.16
N LEU A 55 -2.43 0.40 11.33
CA LEU A 55 -2.76 1.27 10.21
C LEU A 55 -3.98 2.11 10.59
N PHE A 56 -3.83 3.43 10.53
CA PHE A 56 -4.93 4.37 10.71
C PHE A 56 -5.43 4.85 9.34
N LEU A 57 -6.69 4.55 9.05
CA LEU A 57 -7.36 4.88 7.80
C LEU A 57 -8.59 5.76 8.10
N ASP A 58 -8.49 7.05 7.83
CA ASP A 58 -9.63 7.96 7.98
C ASP A 58 -10.47 8.00 6.71
N GLU A 59 -11.78 8.22 6.87
CA GLU A 59 -12.75 8.22 5.76
C GLU A 59 -12.63 6.99 4.84
N PHE A 60 -12.55 5.80 5.43
CA PHE A 60 -12.28 4.54 4.75
C PHE A 60 -13.15 4.24 3.53
N GLN A 61 -14.38 4.79 3.47
CA GLN A 61 -15.24 4.65 2.30
C GLN A 61 -14.64 5.25 1.01
N THR A 62 -13.76 6.24 1.12
CA THR A 62 -13.10 6.87 -0.03
C THR A 62 -12.05 5.95 -0.66
N LEU A 63 -11.54 4.97 0.08
CA LEU A 63 -10.53 4.00 -0.38
C LEU A 63 -11.13 2.88 -1.25
N GLY A 64 -12.22 3.15 -1.97
CA GLY A 64 -12.80 2.21 -2.93
C GLY A 64 -13.62 1.08 -2.32
N SER A 65 -14.12 1.23 -1.08
CA SER A 65 -15.07 0.27 -0.50
C SER A 65 -16.53 0.56 -0.83
N ASP A 66 -16.79 1.63 -1.59
CA ASP A 66 -18.12 2.09 -1.93
C ASP A 66 -18.88 0.97 -2.68
N SER A 67 -20.01 0.57 -2.11
CA SER A 67 -20.76 -0.63 -2.51
C SER A 67 -21.31 -0.59 -3.94
N LEU A 68 -21.28 0.58 -4.59
CA LEU A 68 -21.99 0.88 -5.83
C LEU A 68 -21.10 1.01 -7.08
N ARG A 69 -19.76 1.08 -6.96
CA ARG A 69 -18.87 1.18 -8.14
C ARG A 69 -17.73 0.16 -8.12
N SER A 70 -17.71 -0.63 -9.18
CA SER A 70 -16.86 -1.76 -9.53
C SER A 70 -15.35 -1.49 -9.44
N MET A 71 -14.60 -2.50 -8.96
CA MET A 71 -13.22 -2.82 -9.34
C MET A 71 -12.23 -1.64 -9.46
N SER A 72 -12.13 -0.77 -8.46
CA SER A 72 -10.95 0.09 -8.35
C SER A 72 -9.74 -0.73 -7.89
N SER A 73 -8.55 -0.42 -8.40
CA SER A 73 -7.29 -1.04 -7.98
C SER A 73 -7.10 -0.98 -6.46
N MET A 74 -7.64 0.05 -5.82
CA MET A 74 -7.63 0.19 -4.36
C MET A 74 -8.46 -0.87 -3.65
N ASN A 75 -9.64 -1.24 -4.17
CA ASN A 75 -10.41 -2.33 -3.59
C ASN A 75 -9.65 -3.66 -3.68
N PHE A 76 -8.92 -3.90 -4.77
CA PHE A 76 -8.03 -5.06 -4.88
C PHE A 76 -6.89 -5.02 -3.86
N ILE A 77 -6.18 -3.89 -3.73
CA ILE A 77 -5.11 -3.70 -2.74
C ILE A 77 -5.62 -3.93 -1.33
N MET A 78 -6.75 -3.32 -0.98
CA MET A 78 -7.38 -3.46 0.33
C MET A 78 -7.79 -4.91 0.59
N GLN A 79 -8.32 -5.63 -0.40
CA GLN A 79 -8.63 -7.05 -0.25
C GLN A 79 -7.37 -7.90 -0.03
N GLN A 80 -6.29 -7.64 -0.76
CA GLN A 80 -5.01 -8.33 -0.56
C GLN A 80 -4.42 -8.05 0.82
N LEU A 81 -4.47 -6.78 1.27
CA LEU A 81 -4.06 -6.40 2.61
C LEU A 81 -4.89 -7.16 3.65
N LEU A 82 -6.22 -7.08 3.57
CA LEU A 82 -7.15 -7.72 4.51
C LEU A 82 -6.91 -9.23 4.67
N MET A 83 -6.55 -9.92 3.58
CA MET A 83 -6.21 -11.35 3.61
C MET A 83 -4.91 -11.65 4.41
N GLN A 84 -4.00 -10.68 4.53
CA GLN A 84 -2.70 -10.87 5.20
C GLN A 84 -2.63 -10.27 6.60
N ILE A 85 -3.62 -9.47 7.02
CA ILE A 85 -3.64 -8.77 8.32
C ILE A 85 -3.27 -9.69 9.48
N ARG A 86 -3.95 -10.84 9.61
CA ARG A 86 -3.74 -11.76 10.74
C ARG A 86 -2.36 -12.41 10.71
N LYS A 87 -1.84 -12.75 9.52
CA LYS A 87 -0.52 -13.38 9.37
C LYS A 87 0.62 -12.42 9.71
N ARG A 88 0.40 -11.13 9.53
CA ARG A 88 1.37 -10.06 9.74
C ARG A 88 1.15 -9.30 11.05
N ASN A 89 0.18 -9.74 11.86
CA ASN A 89 -0.22 -9.08 13.10
C ASN A 89 -0.48 -7.56 12.93
N ILE A 90 -1.22 -7.21 11.87
CA ILE A 90 -1.60 -5.83 11.59
C ILE A 90 -2.93 -5.53 12.27
N VAL A 91 -3.08 -4.33 12.83
CA VAL A 91 -4.37 -3.83 13.33
C VAL A 91 -4.77 -2.63 12.49
N ILE A 92 -5.96 -2.68 11.89
CA ILE A 92 -6.49 -1.54 11.13
C ILE A 92 -7.53 -0.81 11.96
N ILE A 93 -7.30 0.47 12.21
CA ILE A 93 -8.27 1.40 12.79
C ILE A 93 -8.81 2.24 11.64
N ALA A 94 -10.01 1.89 11.19
CA ALA A 94 -10.68 2.54 10.06
C ALA A 94 -11.91 3.32 10.54
N ASN A 95 -12.00 4.59 10.15
CA ASN A 95 -13.17 5.41 10.39
C ASN A 95 -14.04 5.46 9.13
N THR A 96 -15.36 5.43 9.30
CA THR A 96 -16.29 5.60 8.19
C THR A 96 -17.55 6.34 8.66
N GLN A 97 -18.21 7.04 7.74
CA GLN A 97 -19.47 7.71 8.01
C GLN A 97 -20.59 6.73 8.34
N ASN A 98 -20.69 5.62 7.58
CA ASN A 98 -21.72 4.60 7.79
C ASN A 98 -21.24 3.20 7.42
N TYR A 99 -20.87 2.42 8.44
CA TYR A 99 -20.37 1.06 8.29
C TYR A 99 -21.28 0.16 7.45
N TYR A 100 -22.58 0.09 7.79
CA TYR A 100 -23.50 -0.87 7.17
C TYR A 100 -23.87 -0.54 5.73
N ARG A 101 -23.78 0.73 5.31
CA ARG A 101 -24.20 1.18 3.97
C ARG A 101 -23.05 1.42 2.99
N THR A 102 -21.91 1.90 3.48
CA THR A 102 -20.81 2.36 2.62
C THR A 102 -19.67 1.35 2.49
N ILE A 103 -19.61 0.36 3.38
CA ILE A 103 -18.54 -0.63 3.39
C ILE A 103 -19.05 -1.93 2.77
N SER A 104 -18.32 -2.48 1.80
CA SER A 104 -18.67 -3.77 1.19
C SER A 104 -18.73 -4.91 2.21
N ALA A 105 -19.66 -5.86 2.00
CA ALA A 105 -19.86 -6.99 2.90
C ALA A 105 -18.57 -7.82 3.13
N ARG A 106 -17.72 -7.98 2.11
CA ARG A 106 -16.45 -8.71 2.22
C ARG A 106 -15.52 -8.08 3.25
N VAL A 107 -15.46 -6.76 3.32
CA VAL A 107 -14.68 -6.05 4.35
C VAL A 107 -15.34 -6.20 5.71
N GLN A 108 -16.67 -6.06 5.77
CA GLN A 108 -17.44 -6.21 7.02
C GLN A 108 -17.17 -7.57 7.72
N TYR A 109 -17.07 -8.66 6.96
CA TYR A 109 -16.74 -9.99 7.50
C TYR A 109 -15.33 -10.13 8.09
N GLN A 110 -14.41 -9.22 7.76
CA GLN A 110 -13.03 -9.24 8.29
C GLN A 110 -12.86 -8.35 9.53
N VAL A 111 -13.84 -7.48 9.82
CA VAL A 111 -13.80 -6.58 10.97
C VAL A 111 -14.06 -7.36 12.24
N ASN A 112 -13.25 -7.18 13.28
CA ASN A 112 -13.46 -7.77 14.61
C ASN A 112 -14.35 -6.92 15.51
N TRP A 113 -14.24 -5.59 15.41
CA TRP A 113 -14.94 -4.65 16.29
C TRP A 113 -15.58 -3.54 15.47
N VAL A 114 -16.88 -3.32 15.69
CA VAL A 114 -17.60 -2.15 15.19
C VAL A 114 -17.78 -1.18 16.35
N ILE A 115 -17.31 0.05 16.20
CA ILE A 115 -17.35 1.05 17.28
C ILE A 115 -18.27 2.20 16.88
N ASP A 116 -19.40 2.28 17.58
CA ASP A 116 -20.31 3.42 17.48
C ASP A 116 -19.94 4.47 18.52
N CYS A 117 -19.97 5.75 18.15
CA CYS A 117 -19.64 6.82 19.06
C CYS A 117 -20.55 8.04 18.91
N LYS A 118 -20.71 8.76 20.02
CA LYS A 118 -21.44 10.02 20.12
C LYS A 118 -20.59 11.03 20.88
N TYR A 119 -20.32 12.17 20.25
CA TYR A 119 -19.61 13.27 20.87
C TYR A 119 -20.59 14.21 21.59
N ALA A 120 -20.48 14.30 22.90
CA ALA A 120 -21.17 15.28 23.72
C ALA A 120 -20.28 16.51 23.87
N SER A 121 -20.42 17.46 22.94
CA SER A 121 -19.56 18.65 22.86
C SER A 121 -19.64 19.55 24.09
N GLU A 122 -20.81 19.61 24.75
CA GLU A 122 -21.01 20.39 25.99
C GLU A 122 -20.13 19.94 27.16
N HIS A 123 -19.72 18.67 27.14
CA HIS A 123 -18.90 18.08 28.20
C HIS A 123 -17.51 17.68 27.72
N ASP A 124 -17.21 17.86 26.43
CA ASP A 124 -15.99 17.37 25.77
C ASP A 124 -15.74 15.87 26.04
N ILE A 125 -16.80 15.06 25.89
CA ILE A 125 -16.77 13.61 26.11
C ILE A 125 -17.24 12.89 24.85
N ILE A 126 -16.47 11.90 24.39
CA ILE A 126 -16.94 10.92 23.41
C ILE A 126 -17.39 9.67 24.16
N TYR A 127 -18.67 9.33 24.02
CA TYR A 127 -19.21 8.04 24.45
C TYR A 127 -19.08 7.05 23.30
N PHE A 128 -18.63 5.83 23.58
CA PHE A 128 -18.55 4.81 22.55
C PHE A 128 -19.01 3.44 23.03
N THR A 129 -19.50 2.64 22.09
CA THR A 129 -19.85 1.23 22.26
C THR A 129 -19.10 0.45 21.20
N ALA A 130 -18.18 -0.41 21.62
CA ALA A 130 -17.50 -1.37 20.77
C ALA A 130 -18.25 -2.71 20.80
N THR A 131 -18.72 -3.16 19.65
CA THR A 131 -19.44 -4.43 19.48
C THR A 131 -18.55 -5.39 18.70
N HIS A 132 -18.30 -6.58 19.26
CA HIS A 132 -17.53 -7.62 18.59
C HIS A 132 -18.39 -8.35 17.55
N THR A 133 -17.84 -8.62 16.37
CA THR A 133 -18.53 -9.25 15.23
C THR A 133 -18.50 -10.79 15.29
N GLY A 134 -17.84 -11.36 16.29
CA GLY A 134 -17.72 -12.81 16.48
C GLY A 134 -16.34 -13.35 16.08
N SER A 135 -15.82 -14.26 16.90
CA SER A 135 -14.60 -15.02 16.66
C SER A 135 -14.64 -16.32 17.47
N ASN A 136 -13.61 -17.16 17.33
CA ASN A 136 -13.50 -18.39 18.11
C ASN A 136 -13.41 -18.14 19.63
N GLU A 137 -12.94 -16.96 20.05
CA GLU A 137 -12.70 -16.63 21.46
C GLU A 137 -13.75 -15.69 22.06
N ILE A 138 -14.37 -14.85 21.22
CA ILE A 138 -15.31 -13.82 21.66
C ILE A 138 -16.62 -13.96 20.87
N PRO A 139 -17.76 -14.14 21.55
CA PRO A 139 -19.05 -14.31 20.89
C PRO A 139 -19.45 -13.05 20.12
N GLU A 140 -20.23 -13.25 19.05
CA GLU A 140 -20.85 -12.16 18.30
C GLU A 140 -21.79 -11.36 19.19
N GLY A 141 -21.78 -10.03 19.05
CA GLY A 141 -22.61 -9.13 19.83
C GLY A 141 -22.06 -8.81 21.22
N PHE A 142 -20.90 -9.33 21.62
CA PHE A 142 -20.25 -8.91 22.86
C PHE A 142 -19.92 -7.41 22.81
N GLN A 143 -20.35 -6.67 23.83
CA GLN A 143 -20.24 -5.20 23.87
C GLN A 143 -19.35 -4.71 24.99
N LYS A 144 -18.52 -3.70 24.68
CA LYS A 144 -17.79 -2.87 25.65
C LYS A 144 -18.19 -1.42 25.47
N LYS A 145 -18.64 -0.78 26.55
CA LYS A 145 -18.96 0.65 26.58
C LYS A 145 -17.82 1.42 27.22
N GLY A 146 -17.51 2.59 26.69
CA GLY A 146 -16.44 3.44 27.17
C GLY A 146 -16.70 4.93 26.99
N ARG A 147 -15.84 5.73 27.59
CA ARG A 147 -15.89 7.19 27.56
C ARG A 147 -14.49 7.75 27.39
N LEU A 148 -14.33 8.68 26.46
CA LEU A 148 -13.12 9.47 26.29
C LEU A 148 -13.37 10.87 26.82
N TYR A 149 -12.80 11.19 27.98
CA TYR A 149 -12.85 12.53 28.56
C TYR A 149 -11.83 13.45 27.89
N LYS A 150 -12.18 14.75 27.82
CA LYS A 150 -11.34 15.80 27.22
C LYS A 150 -10.95 15.44 25.78
N ALA A 151 -11.92 14.99 24.98
CA ALA A 151 -11.68 14.44 23.65
C ALA A 151 -11.02 15.45 22.70
N SER A 152 -11.35 16.74 22.83
CA SER A 152 -10.79 17.83 22.05
C SER A 152 -9.26 17.91 22.10
N ARG A 153 -8.62 17.41 23.17
CA ARG A 153 -7.16 17.43 23.33
C ARG A 153 -6.42 16.64 22.25
N TYR A 154 -7.09 15.71 21.58
CA TYR A 154 -6.49 14.88 20.52
C TYR A 154 -6.49 15.56 19.15
N TRP A 155 -7.18 16.69 18.97
CA TRP A 155 -7.07 17.48 17.73
C TRP A 155 -5.64 17.91 17.43
N LYS A 156 -4.81 18.14 18.45
CA LYS A 156 -3.40 18.49 18.25
C LYS A 156 -2.58 17.38 17.57
N HIS A 157 -3.09 16.15 17.54
CA HIS A 157 -2.45 14.99 16.93
C HIS A 157 -3.04 14.63 15.56
N TYR A 158 -4.07 15.35 15.14
CA TYR A 158 -4.77 15.14 13.89
C TYR A 158 -4.56 16.34 12.97
N GLU A 159 -4.40 16.08 11.68
CA GLU A 159 -4.25 17.09 10.65
C GLU A 159 -5.55 17.18 9.85
N SER A 160 -6.35 18.22 10.12
CA SER A 160 -7.71 18.36 9.57
C SER A 160 -7.75 18.91 8.14
N PHE A 161 -6.62 19.04 7.46
CA PHE A 161 -6.53 19.68 6.15
C PHE A 161 -5.46 18.99 5.30
N VAL A 162 -5.82 17.89 4.64
CA VAL A 162 -5.43 17.65 3.25
C VAL A 162 -6.48 16.73 2.63
N VAL A 163 -7.59 17.30 2.14
CA VAL A 163 -8.28 16.65 1.00
C VAL A 163 -7.35 16.89 -0.18
N GLN A 164 -6.26 16.11 -0.25
CA GLN A 164 -5.64 15.81 -1.53
C GLN A 164 -6.75 15.12 -2.29
N ASP A 165 -7.09 15.68 -3.44
CA ASP A 165 -8.11 15.15 -4.34
C ASP A 165 -8.05 13.61 -4.34
N PRO A 166 -9.05 12.93 -3.74
CA PRO A 166 -9.08 11.48 -3.66
C PRO A 166 -9.35 10.84 -5.02
N TYR A 167 -9.16 11.59 -6.11
CA TYR A 167 -9.04 11.08 -7.47
C TYR A 167 -7.66 11.33 -8.07
N ALA A 168 -6.87 12.29 -7.58
CA ALA A 168 -5.52 12.58 -8.07
C ALA A 168 -4.51 11.47 -7.73
N GLN A 169 -4.67 10.81 -6.57
CA GLN A 169 -3.91 9.60 -6.21
C GLN A 169 -4.47 8.30 -6.85
N PHE A 170 -5.65 8.35 -7.47
CA PHE A 170 -6.46 7.16 -7.77
C PHE A 170 -6.51 6.81 -9.27
N ASN A 171 -5.76 7.54 -10.11
CA ASN A 171 -5.46 7.13 -11.48
C ASN A 171 -4.44 5.98 -11.56
N VAL A 172 -4.25 5.23 -10.47
CA VAL A 172 -3.55 3.95 -10.50
C VAL A 172 -4.51 2.90 -11.07
N THR A 173 -4.59 2.82 -12.38
CA THR A 173 -5.29 1.73 -13.07
C THR A 173 -4.52 0.43 -12.90
N SER A 174 -5.17 -0.72 -13.08
CA SER A 174 -4.50 -2.03 -13.13
C SER A 174 -3.33 -2.03 -14.13
N GLU A 175 -3.45 -1.24 -15.21
CA GLU A 175 -2.40 -1.00 -16.18
C GLU A 175 -1.22 -0.22 -15.59
N THR A 176 -1.48 0.79 -14.76
CA THR A 176 -0.44 1.59 -14.08
C THR A 176 0.37 0.74 -13.09
N ILE A 177 -0.30 -0.14 -12.33
CA ILE A 177 0.39 -1.09 -11.42
C ILE A 177 1.26 -2.06 -12.21
N ARG A 178 0.69 -2.63 -13.29
CA ARG A 178 1.41 -3.55 -14.16
C ARG A 178 2.57 -2.87 -14.87
N GLN A 179 2.41 -1.62 -15.31
CA GLN A 179 3.47 -0.80 -15.89
C GLN A 179 4.57 -0.50 -14.87
N THR A 180 4.22 -0.20 -13.62
CA THR A 180 5.20 0.08 -12.55
C THR A 180 6.01 -1.17 -12.21
N GLN A 181 5.36 -2.32 -12.04
CA GLN A 181 6.05 -3.60 -11.84
C GLN A 181 6.90 -4.01 -13.05
N GLU A 182 6.39 -3.79 -14.27
CA GLU A 182 7.13 -4.06 -15.49
C GLU A 182 8.35 -3.14 -15.63
N GLN A 183 8.22 -1.87 -15.23
CA GLN A 183 9.32 -0.92 -15.19
C GLN A 183 10.37 -1.30 -14.13
N GLU A 184 9.97 -1.71 -12.92
CA GLU A 184 10.90 -2.19 -11.89
C GLU A 184 11.70 -3.42 -12.35
N VAL A 185 11.06 -4.35 -13.06
CA VAL A 185 11.75 -5.52 -13.65
C VAL A 185 12.69 -5.09 -14.78
N LYS A 186 12.24 -4.18 -15.64
CA LYS A 186 13.04 -3.62 -16.74
C LYS A 186 14.28 -2.89 -16.21
N ASP A 187 14.14 -2.09 -15.15
CA ASP A 187 15.24 -1.36 -14.52
C ASP A 187 16.27 -2.32 -13.90
N LYS A 188 15.84 -3.42 -13.27
CA LYS A 188 16.75 -4.47 -12.79
C LYS A 188 17.54 -5.12 -13.93
N VAL A 189 16.88 -5.41 -15.06
CA VAL A 189 17.58 -5.93 -16.25
C VAL A 189 18.63 -4.93 -16.72
N TYR A 190 18.32 -3.64 -16.74
CA TYR A 190 19.28 -2.60 -17.13
C TYR A 190 20.45 -2.47 -16.15
N GLN A 191 20.21 -2.60 -14.85
CA GLN A 191 21.28 -2.64 -13.85
C GLN A 191 22.23 -3.82 -14.04
N ILE A 192 21.71 -5.00 -14.41
CA ILE A 192 22.53 -6.17 -14.74
C ILE A 192 23.41 -5.87 -15.95
N LEU A 193 22.84 -5.29 -17.02
CA LEU A 193 23.61 -4.91 -18.20
C LEU A 193 24.69 -3.88 -17.89
N ASP A 194 24.35 -2.81 -17.15
CA ASP A 194 25.32 -1.79 -16.74
C ASP A 194 26.44 -2.40 -15.87
N HIS A 195 26.15 -3.45 -15.10
CA HIS A 195 27.17 -4.19 -14.35
C HIS A 195 28.09 -5.03 -15.26
N LEU A 196 27.54 -5.67 -16.29
CA LEU A 196 28.31 -6.43 -17.28
C LEU A 196 29.24 -5.51 -18.09
N VAL A 197 28.76 -4.33 -18.49
CA VAL A 197 29.60 -3.31 -19.14
C VAL A 197 30.78 -2.92 -18.25
N LYS A 198 30.54 -2.70 -16.94
CA LYS A 198 31.61 -2.42 -15.97
C LYS A 198 32.62 -3.56 -15.79
N GLN A 199 32.22 -4.79 -16.07
CA GLN A 199 33.12 -5.96 -16.07
C GLN A 199 33.89 -6.11 -17.39
N GLY A 200 33.67 -5.25 -18.37
CA GLY A 200 34.37 -5.23 -19.65
C GLY A 200 33.65 -5.99 -20.79
N TYR A 201 32.38 -6.37 -20.60
CA TYR A 201 31.59 -6.95 -21.68
C TYR A 201 30.99 -5.84 -22.56
N ALA A 202 31.53 -5.67 -23.77
CA ALA A 202 31.01 -4.71 -24.75
C ALA A 202 29.89 -5.31 -25.62
N GLU A 203 30.03 -6.56 -26.06
CA GLU A 203 29.04 -7.26 -26.89
C GLU A 203 28.66 -8.61 -26.26
N MET A 204 27.36 -8.92 -26.27
CA MET A 204 26.85 -10.20 -25.76
C MET A 204 25.75 -10.78 -26.64
N TYR A 205 25.68 -12.11 -26.69
CA TYR A 205 24.59 -12.80 -27.37
C TYR A 205 23.32 -12.77 -26.53
N PHE A 206 22.17 -12.75 -27.22
CA PHE A 206 20.86 -12.78 -26.57
C PHE A 206 20.69 -13.95 -25.61
N THR A 207 21.21 -15.13 -25.97
CA THR A 207 21.17 -16.34 -25.14
C THR A 207 21.90 -16.18 -23.81
N ASP A 208 23.02 -15.48 -23.84
CA ASP A 208 23.87 -15.26 -22.66
C ASP A 208 23.20 -14.22 -21.75
N ILE A 209 22.70 -13.14 -22.33
CA ILE A 209 21.91 -12.13 -21.60
C ILE A 209 20.69 -12.78 -20.94
N ALA A 210 19.94 -13.62 -21.67
CA ALA A 210 18.76 -14.31 -21.13
C ALA A 210 19.13 -15.26 -19.98
N SER A 211 20.28 -15.94 -20.08
CA SER A 211 20.79 -16.83 -19.04
C SER A 211 21.16 -16.05 -17.77
N VAL A 212 21.92 -14.95 -17.90
CA VAL A 212 22.31 -14.10 -16.77
C VAL A 212 21.08 -13.48 -16.08
N VAL A 213 20.10 -13.01 -16.85
CA VAL A 213 18.84 -12.46 -16.30
C VAL A 213 18.09 -13.53 -15.50
N LYS A 214 18.03 -14.76 -16.01
CA LYS A 214 17.39 -15.89 -15.32
C LYS A 214 18.15 -16.31 -14.06
N GLU A 215 19.47 -16.32 -14.09
CA GLU A 215 20.33 -16.59 -12.92
C GLU A 215 20.14 -15.56 -11.80
N ASN A 216 19.79 -14.32 -12.15
CA ASN A 216 19.42 -13.27 -11.20
C ASN A 216 17.94 -13.34 -10.73
N ASN A 217 17.27 -14.48 -10.92
CA ASN A 217 15.87 -14.73 -10.55
C ASN A 217 14.86 -13.79 -11.24
N ILE A 218 15.17 -13.27 -12.42
CA ILE A 218 14.25 -12.44 -13.21
C ILE A 218 13.61 -13.32 -14.30
N ASN A 219 12.34 -13.68 -14.11
CA ASN A 219 11.57 -14.47 -15.07
C ASN A 219 10.89 -13.56 -16.10
N VAL A 220 11.49 -13.42 -17.28
CA VAL A 220 10.99 -12.62 -18.40
C VAL A 220 10.95 -13.48 -19.66
N THR A 221 9.95 -13.29 -20.52
CA THR A 221 9.87 -14.00 -21.79
C THR A 221 10.86 -13.43 -22.80
N ASP A 222 11.41 -14.27 -23.68
CA ASP A 222 12.40 -13.86 -24.68
C ASP A 222 11.93 -12.68 -25.54
N HIS A 223 10.66 -12.69 -25.92
CA HIS A 223 10.05 -11.59 -26.69
C HIS A 223 10.10 -10.26 -25.93
N LYS A 224 9.82 -10.26 -24.62
CA LYS A 224 9.87 -9.04 -23.79
C LYS A 224 11.31 -8.58 -23.60
N LEU A 225 12.22 -9.50 -23.29
CA LEU A 225 13.64 -9.20 -23.12
C LEU A 225 14.22 -8.58 -24.40
N GLY A 226 13.93 -9.18 -25.57
CA GLY A 226 14.39 -8.66 -26.85
C GLY A 226 13.87 -7.23 -27.14
N ARG A 227 12.62 -6.94 -26.77
CA ARG A 227 12.06 -5.58 -26.90
C ARG A 227 12.79 -4.58 -25.99
N TRP A 228 13.08 -4.96 -24.74
CA TRP A 228 13.77 -4.08 -23.80
C TRP A 228 15.23 -3.84 -24.15
N LEU A 229 15.92 -4.85 -24.67
CA LEU A 229 17.28 -4.71 -25.18
C LEU A 229 17.29 -3.75 -26.37
N LYS A 230 16.37 -3.93 -27.32
CA LYS A 230 16.24 -3.02 -28.47
C LYS A 230 16.04 -1.56 -28.06
N ASP A 231 15.28 -1.34 -26.98
CA ASP A 231 14.97 -0.01 -26.45
C ASP A 231 16.18 0.66 -25.77
N LYS A 232 17.01 -0.11 -25.04
CA LYS A 232 18.16 0.42 -24.29
C LYS A 232 19.43 0.54 -25.13
N VAL A 233 19.71 -0.47 -25.96
CA VAL A 233 20.99 -0.64 -26.64
C VAL A 233 20.88 -0.66 -28.17
N GLY A 234 19.68 -0.48 -28.71
CA GLY A 234 19.45 -0.35 -30.14
C GLY A 234 19.29 -1.67 -30.89
N ASN A 235 19.40 -1.62 -32.22
CA ASN A 235 19.11 -2.77 -33.07
C ASN A 235 20.20 -3.85 -32.94
N PRO A 236 19.84 -5.13 -32.74
CA PRO A 236 20.82 -6.19 -32.67
C PRO A 236 21.50 -6.47 -34.01
N LYS A 237 22.72 -6.99 -33.94
CA LYS A 237 23.45 -7.54 -35.09
C LYS A 237 23.10 -9.03 -35.22
N ARG A 238 22.80 -9.47 -36.46
CA ARG A 238 22.61 -10.90 -36.76
C ARG A 238 23.95 -11.48 -37.19
N THR A 239 24.41 -12.48 -36.46
CA THR A 239 25.64 -13.22 -36.75
C THR A 239 25.31 -14.68 -37.08
N ARG A 240 26.31 -15.47 -37.50
CA ARG A 240 26.15 -16.92 -37.73
C ARG A 240 25.84 -17.70 -36.45
N GLN A 241 26.22 -17.16 -35.29
CA GLN A 241 26.08 -17.81 -33.98
C GLN A 241 24.78 -17.39 -33.27
N GLY A 242 24.14 -16.32 -33.72
CA GLY A 242 22.88 -15.85 -33.16
C GLY A 242 22.70 -14.34 -33.27
N VAL A 243 21.86 -13.82 -32.39
CA VAL A 243 21.55 -12.39 -32.29
C VAL A 243 22.44 -11.78 -31.20
N SER A 244 23.31 -10.84 -31.56
CA SER A 244 24.18 -10.13 -30.62
C SER A 244 23.71 -8.68 -30.42
N TYR A 245 23.98 -8.16 -29.24
CA TYR A 245 23.70 -6.78 -28.85
C TYR A 245 25.00 -6.12 -28.39
N ASN A 246 25.29 -4.92 -28.91
CA ASN A 246 26.31 -4.06 -28.31
C ASN A 246 25.71 -3.48 -27.03
N ILE A 247 26.15 -3.95 -25.87
CA ILE A 247 25.63 -3.52 -24.58
C ILE A 247 26.38 -2.31 -24.00
N ASP A 248 27.50 -1.91 -24.60
CA ASP A 248 28.24 -0.69 -24.29
C ASP A 248 28.13 0.33 -25.45
N PRO A 249 27.19 1.29 -25.39
CA PRO A 249 27.02 2.26 -26.47
C PRO A 249 28.19 3.24 -26.62
N HIS A 250 29.14 3.27 -25.68
CA HIS A 250 30.33 4.14 -25.74
C HIS A 250 31.56 3.45 -26.36
N SER A 251 31.46 2.15 -26.69
CA SER A 251 32.58 1.43 -27.33
C SER A 251 32.81 1.85 -28.79
N ASP A 252 31.79 2.42 -29.45
CA ASP A 252 31.84 2.76 -30.87
C ASP A 252 32.43 4.17 -31.14
N ASP A 253 32.82 4.92 -30.08
CA ASP A 253 33.42 6.26 -30.19
C ASP A 253 34.98 6.25 -30.17
N PHE A 254 35.59 5.07 -30.23
CA PHE A 254 37.05 4.88 -30.30
C PHE A 254 37.45 3.98 -31.48
N ASP A 255 37.10 4.39 -32.70
CA ASP A 255 37.77 3.97 -33.95
C ASP A 255 38.74 5.06 -34.43
#